data_AF-A0A388QT82-F1
#
_entry.id   AF-A0A388QT82-F1
#
_cell.length_a   1.000
_cell.length_b   1.000
_cell.length_c   1.000
_cell.angle_alpha   90.00
_cell.angle_beta   90.00
_cell.angle_gamma   90.00
#
_symmetry.space_group_name_H-M   'P 1'
#
loop_
_entity.id
_entity.type
_entity.pdbx_description
1 polymer ?
#
loop_
_entity_poly.entity_id
_entity_poly.type
_entity_poly.pdbx_seq_one_letter_code
_entity_poly.pdbx_strand_id
1 'polypeptide(L)'
;MSTEPSAPTPTPHVVGESYEFADLRAARGGDPKPPNFVLHRDGKVIGLCLGLGWNPRADDEPAEVWVGRKDDQAKWGIKLAETKGPLPVYIRRTEGGRWFYKGNYEVTSSTSDPAFIRPRLQPPKIVAVAQVIFLRHLPA
;
A
#
# COMPACT_ATOMS: atom_id res chain seq x y z
N MET A 1 -13.99 11.20 38.93
CA MET A 1 -14.16 10.55 37.62
C MET A 1 -13.28 11.31 36.64
N SER A 2 -12.18 10.71 36.18
CA SER A 2 -11.29 11.35 35.22
C SER A 2 -11.89 11.21 33.83
N THR A 3 -12.26 12.32 33.21
CA THR A 3 -12.59 12.36 31.78
C THR A 3 -11.30 12.15 30.99
N GLU A 4 -11.16 10.99 30.38
CA GLU A 4 -10.16 10.79 29.32
C GLU A 4 -10.43 11.80 28.20
N PRO A 5 -9.41 12.52 27.71
CA PRO A 5 -9.57 13.37 26.54
C PRO A 5 -9.88 12.45 25.34
N SER A 6 -11.07 12.59 24.79
CA SER A 6 -11.44 11.97 23.52
C SER A 6 -10.40 12.37 22.48
N ALA A 7 -9.59 11.42 22.03
CA ALA A 7 -8.58 11.67 21.01
C ALA A 7 -9.27 12.34 19.80
N PRO A 8 -8.69 13.41 19.22
CA PRO A 8 -9.27 14.05 18.05
C PRO A 8 -9.41 13.02 16.95
N THR A 9 -10.62 12.86 16.41
CA THR A 9 -10.87 12.04 15.23
C THR A 9 -9.95 12.56 14.11
N PRO A 10 -9.08 11.71 13.52
CA PRO A 10 -8.17 12.18 12.50
C PRO A 10 -8.95 12.75 11.32
N THR A 11 -8.56 13.95 10.87
CA THR A 11 -9.12 14.58 9.67
C THR A 11 -8.99 13.60 8.49
N PRO A 12 -10.04 13.40 7.69
CA PRO A 12 -9.95 12.57 6.49
C PRO A 12 -8.83 13.06 5.57
N HIS A 13 -8.01 12.14 5.07
CA HIS A 13 -7.02 12.48 4.04
C HIS A 13 -7.72 12.86 2.73
N VAL A 14 -7.21 13.86 2.03
CA VAL A 14 -7.81 14.47 0.84
C VAL A 14 -7.05 14.01 -0.41
N VAL A 15 -7.77 13.63 -1.46
CA VAL A 15 -7.14 13.13 -2.70
C VAL A 15 -6.25 14.22 -3.30
N GLY A 16 -5.03 13.85 -3.67
CA GLY A 16 -4.02 14.77 -4.20
C GLY A 16 -3.13 15.45 -3.15
N GLU A 17 -3.56 15.47 -1.88
CA GLU A 17 -2.73 15.97 -0.78
C GLU A 17 -1.61 15.00 -0.42
N SER A 18 -0.54 15.53 0.17
CA SER A 18 0.66 14.77 0.51
C SER A 18 0.98 14.79 2.00
N TYR A 19 1.45 13.66 2.51
CA TYR A 19 1.64 13.42 3.95
C TYR A 19 3.00 12.80 4.26
N GLU A 20 3.48 12.97 5.48
CA GLU A 20 4.63 12.22 5.98
C GLU A 20 4.21 10.79 6.36
N PHE A 21 5.11 9.82 6.21
CA PHE A 21 4.79 8.42 6.54
C PHE A 21 4.38 8.24 8.01
N ALA A 22 5.03 8.99 8.91
CA ALA A 22 4.71 8.95 10.34
C ALA A 22 3.27 9.40 10.61
N ASP A 23 2.79 10.45 9.92
CA ASP A 23 1.44 10.97 10.05
C ASP A 23 0.42 9.97 9.51
N LEU A 24 0.69 9.35 8.36
CA LEU A 24 -0.17 8.32 7.78
C LEU A 24 -0.38 7.14 8.73
N ARG A 25 0.72 6.67 9.32
CA ARG A 25 0.69 5.57 10.28
C ARG A 25 -0.08 5.94 11.53
N ALA A 26 0.20 7.13 12.10
CA ALA A 26 -0.48 7.62 13.30
C ALA A 26 -1.98 7.78 13.07
N ALA A 27 -2.39 8.42 11.98
CA ALA A 27 -3.79 8.67 11.63
C ALA A 27 -4.60 7.37 11.45
N ARG A 28 -3.94 6.27 11.05
CA ARG A 28 -4.58 4.96 10.84
C ARG A 28 -4.39 3.99 12.01
N GLY A 29 -3.62 4.36 13.03
CA GLY A 29 -3.24 3.47 14.14
C GLY A 29 -2.41 2.27 13.69
N GLY A 30 -1.59 2.43 12.64
CA GLY A 30 -0.79 1.35 12.09
C GLY A 30 0.40 0.97 12.98
N ASP A 31 0.73 -0.31 13.00
CA ASP A 31 1.89 -0.85 13.70
C ASP A 31 3.20 -0.24 13.17
N PRO A 32 4.19 0.04 14.03
CA PRO A 32 5.43 0.66 13.60
C PRO A 32 6.41 -0.30 12.90
N LYS A 33 6.05 -1.58 12.81
CA LYS A 33 6.93 -2.64 12.32
C LYS A 33 6.84 -2.78 10.79
N PRO A 34 7.94 -3.15 10.12
CA PRO A 34 7.92 -3.45 8.69
C PRO A 34 6.90 -4.56 8.37
N PRO A 35 6.44 -4.64 7.11
CA PRO A 35 6.98 -3.95 5.93
C PRO A 35 6.29 -2.62 5.61
N ASN A 36 7.07 -1.65 5.11
CA ASN A 36 6.61 -0.26 4.91
C ASN A 36 5.70 -0.03 3.69
N PHE A 37 5.43 -1.07 2.88
CA PHE A 37 4.52 -0.93 1.73
C PHE A 37 3.04 -1.16 2.10
N VAL A 38 2.78 -1.75 3.26
CA VAL A 38 1.46 -1.90 3.86
C VAL A 38 1.40 -1.13 5.16
N LEU A 39 0.33 -0.35 5.35
CA LEU A 39 -0.10 0.04 6.69
C LEU A 39 -0.89 -1.14 7.24
N HIS A 40 -0.55 -1.60 8.44
CA HIS A 40 -1.18 -2.77 9.04
C HIS A 40 -1.40 -2.59 10.53
N ARG A 41 -2.40 -3.29 11.07
CA ARG A 41 -2.73 -3.34 12.50
C ARG A 41 -3.34 -4.71 12.80
N ASP A 42 -2.95 -5.33 13.90
CA ASP A 42 -3.43 -6.66 14.32
C ASP A 42 -3.34 -7.70 13.20
N GLY A 43 -2.26 -7.64 12.41
CA GLY A 43 -2.03 -8.54 11.31
C GLY A 43 -2.90 -8.33 10.07
N LYS A 44 -3.73 -7.28 10.01
CA LYS A 44 -4.60 -6.92 8.87
C LYS A 44 -4.05 -5.71 8.11
N VAL A 45 -4.23 -5.70 6.79
CA VAL A 45 -3.88 -4.53 5.97
C VAL A 45 -4.98 -3.47 6.10
N ILE A 46 -4.57 -2.23 6.38
CA ILE A 46 -5.46 -1.07 6.57
C ILE A 46 -5.14 0.07 5.60
N GLY A 47 -4.13 -0.09 4.75
CA GLY A 47 -3.74 0.89 3.72
C GLY A 47 -2.45 0.49 3.02
N LEU A 48 -2.12 1.20 1.95
CA LEU A 48 -0.94 0.93 1.12
C LEU A 48 -0.07 2.16 0.95
N CYS A 49 1.24 1.99 1.04
CA CYS A 49 2.24 3.01 0.78
C CYS A 49 3.18 2.52 -0.34
N LEU A 50 2.84 2.87 -1.58
CA LEU A 50 3.50 2.36 -2.79
C LEU A 50 4.48 3.39 -3.36
N GLY A 51 5.78 3.09 -3.31
CA GLY A 51 6.78 3.90 -4.01
C GLY A 51 6.84 3.50 -5.48
N LEU A 52 6.68 4.46 -6.39
CA LEU A 52 6.73 4.22 -7.85
C LEU A 52 8.07 3.62 -8.31
N GLY A 53 9.15 3.89 -7.56
CA GLY A 53 10.44 3.26 -7.82
C GLY A 53 10.44 1.73 -7.69
N TRP A 54 9.51 1.15 -6.94
CA TRP A 54 9.38 -0.31 -6.72
C TRP A 54 8.05 -0.87 -7.24
N ASN A 55 7.05 -0.02 -7.42
CA ASN A 55 5.73 -0.36 -7.99
C ASN A 55 5.43 0.62 -9.14
N PRO A 56 6.05 0.46 -10.32
CA PRO A 56 5.96 1.42 -11.42
C PRO A 56 4.53 1.63 -11.95
N ARG A 57 3.64 0.66 -11.71
CA ARG A 57 2.25 0.64 -12.17
C ARG A 57 1.24 0.88 -11.05
N ALA A 58 1.67 1.42 -9.91
CA ALA A 58 0.78 1.68 -8.78
C ALA A 58 -0.25 2.79 -9.04
N ASP A 59 -0.07 3.61 -10.08
CA ASP A 59 -0.98 4.69 -10.48
C ASP A 59 -1.64 4.44 -11.86
N ASP A 60 -1.52 3.22 -12.39
CA ASP A 60 -2.18 2.80 -13.64
C ASP A 60 -3.66 2.39 -13.38
N GLU A 61 -4.42 2.12 -14.45
CA GLU A 61 -5.75 1.52 -14.38
C GLU A 61 -5.79 0.24 -15.26
N PRO A 62 -5.85 -0.96 -14.67
CA PRO A 62 -5.81 -1.24 -13.23
C PRO A 62 -4.44 -0.98 -12.61
N ALA A 63 -4.43 -0.57 -11.34
CA ALA A 63 -3.19 -0.36 -10.59
C ALA A 63 -2.59 -1.70 -10.16
N GLU A 64 -1.27 -1.81 -10.18
CA GLU A 64 -0.55 -3.03 -9.79
C GLU A 64 0.36 -2.80 -8.57
N VAL A 65 0.30 -3.72 -7.61
CA VAL A 65 1.25 -3.83 -6.49
C VAL A 65 2.18 -5.00 -6.76
N TRP A 66 3.48 -4.71 -6.86
CA TRP A 66 4.52 -5.70 -7.13
C TRP A 66 5.17 -6.10 -5.82
N VAL A 67 4.67 -7.19 -5.23
CA VAL A 67 5.14 -7.66 -3.93
C VAL A 67 6.46 -8.41 -4.12
N GLY A 68 7.52 -7.94 -3.44
CA GLY A 68 8.82 -8.60 -3.47
C GLY A 68 8.88 -9.89 -2.66
N ARG A 69 10.03 -10.56 -2.69
CA ARG A 69 10.27 -11.84 -1.98
C ARG A 69 11.02 -11.67 -0.65
N LYS A 70 11.47 -10.47 -0.32
CA LYS A 70 12.38 -10.25 0.81
C LYS A 70 11.60 -10.22 2.12
N ASP A 71 12.16 -10.82 3.16
CA ASP A 71 11.60 -10.81 4.52
C ASP A 71 10.14 -11.29 4.52
N ASP A 72 9.25 -10.58 5.21
CA ASP A 72 7.83 -10.92 5.28
C ASP A 72 6.99 -10.35 4.12
N GLN A 73 7.60 -9.78 3.07
CA GLN A 73 6.86 -9.17 1.96
C GLN A 73 5.87 -10.15 1.32
N ALA A 74 6.30 -11.38 1.03
CA ALA A 74 5.44 -12.39 0.42
C ALA A 74 4.25 -12.76 1.32
N LYS A 75 4.46 -12.85 2.65
CA LYS A 75 3.38 -13.13 3.62
C LYS A 75 2.34 -12.00 3.63
N TRP A 76 2.80 -10.75 3.56
CA TRP A 76 1.91 -9.60 3.47
C TRP A 76 1.24 -9.46 2.10
N GLY A 77 1.86 -9.93 1.02
CA GLY A 77 1.23 -10.05 -0.29
C GLY A 77 0.00 -10.96 -0.26
N ILE A 78 0.10 -12.12 0.39
CA ILE A 78 -1.03 -13.05 0.58
C ILE A 78 -2.17 -12.34 1.33
N LYS A 79 -1.85 -11.70 2.47
CA LYS A 79 -2.85 -10.96 3.26
C LYS A 79 -3.51 -9.82 2.48
N LEU A 80 -2.72 -9.08 1.70
CA LEU A 80 -3.23 -8.02 0.84
C LEU A 80 -4.17 -8.59 -0.22
N ALA A 81 -3.80 -9.69 -0.88
CA ALA A 81 -4.66 -10.33 -1.89
C ALA A 81 -6.02 -10.81 -1.33
N GLU A 82 -6.06 -11.18 -0.04
CA GLU A 82 -7.27 -11.58 0.67
C GLU A 82 -8.09 -10.41 1.22
N THR A 83 -7.51 -9.21 1.28
CA THR A 83 -8.15 -8.04 1.88
C THR A 83 -9.40 -7.62 1.09
N LYS A 84 -10.46 -7.28 1.82
CA LYS A 84 -11.75 -6.86 1.26
C LYS A 84 -12.12 -5.45 1.71
N GLY A 85 -12.89 -4.77 0.87
CA GLY A 85 -13.38 -3.42 1.12
C GLY A 85 -12.38 -2.33 0.75
N PRO A 86 -12.72 -1.07 1.04
CA PRO A 86 -11.92 0.10 0.65
C PRO A 86 -10.55 0.12 1.34
N LEU A 87 -9.50 0.25 0.54
CA LEU A 87 -8.12 0.39 0.96
C LEU A 87 -7.58 1.77 0.57
N PRO A 88 -7.19 2.62 1.53
CA PRO A 88 -6.56 3.89 1.20
C PRO A 88 -5.16 3.65 0.60
N VAL A 89 -4.91 4.25 -0.56
CA VAL A 89 -3.62 4.14 -1.26
C VAL A 89 -2.87 5.45 -1.23
N TYR A 90 -1.60 5.37 -0.87
CA TYR A 90 -0.65 6.47 -0.87
C TYR A 90 0.51 6.17 -1.81
N ILE A 91 0.83 7.10 -2.70
CA ILE A 91 1.90 6.95 -3.68
C ILE A 91 3.05 7.91 -3.38
N ARG A 92 4.29 7.40 -3.42
CA ARG A 92 5.50 8.22 -3.38
C ARG A 92 6.20 8.18 -4.72
N ARG A 93 6.62 9.35 -5.21
CA ARG A 93 7.34 9.49 -6.49
C ARG A 93 8.69 8.77 -6.46
N THR A 94 9.26 8.54 -7.63
CA THR A 94 10.54 7.83 -7.79
C THR A 94 11.69 8.57 -7.09
N GLU A 95 11.65 9.90 -7.10
CA GLU A 95 12.62 10.79 -6.46
C GLU A 95 12.52 10.78 -4.93
N GLY A 96 11.48 10.16 -4.35
CA GLY A 96 11.22 10.13 -2.92
C GLY A 96 10.25 11.24 -2.47
N GLY A 97 10.42 11.70 -1.24
CA GLY A 97 9.57 12.74 -0.63
C GLY A 97 8.28 12.21 0.00
N ARG A 98 7.25 13.07 -0.02
CA ARG A 98 5.95 12.85 0.64
C ARG A 98 5.08 11.82 -0.08
N TRP A 99 4.10 11.31 0.65
CA TRP A 99 3.14 10.31 0.19
C TRP A 99 1.83 10.98 -0.21
N PHE A 100 1.48 10.91 -1.50
CA PHE A 100 0.27 11.50 -2.05
C PHE A 100 -0.90 10.54 -1.88
N TYR A 101 -1.99 10.99 -1.26
CA TYR A 101 -3.20 10.18 -1.14
C TYR A 101 -3.92 10.11 -2.49
N LYS A 102 -4.17 8.90 -2.98
CA LYS A 102 -4.81 8.63 -4.27
C LYS A 102 -6.27 8.23 -4.17
N GLY A 103 -6.83 8.17 -2.97
CA GLY A 103 -8.19 7.70 -2.73
C GLY A 103 -8.23 6.25 -2.25
N ASN A 104 -9.42 5.68 -2.28
CA ASN A 104 -9.65 4.29 -1.87
C ASN A 104 -9.65 3.38 -3.10
N TYR A 105 -9.09 2.20 -2.93
CA TYR A 105 -9.05 1.14 -3.93
C TYR A 105 -9.63 -0.13 -3.36
N GLU A 106 -9.99 -1.07 -4.22
CA GLU A 106 -10.29 -2.44 -3.83
C GLU A 106 -9.34 -3.41 -4.53
N VAL A 107 -9.05 -4.53 -3.87
CA VAL A 107 -8.32 -5.64 -4.47
C VAL A 107 -9.27 -6.41 -5.37
N THR A 108 -8.97 -6.46 -6.67
CA THR A 108 -9.81 -7.17 -7.65
C THR A 108 -9.32 -8.59 -7.89
N SER A 109 -8.00 -8.78 -7.94
CA SER A 109 -7.38 -10.10 -8.18
C SER A 109 -5.90 -10.09 -7.81
N SER A 110 -5.26 -11.26 -7.87
CA SER A 110 -3.81 -11.38 -7.76
C SER A 110 -3.29 -12.55 -8.58
N THR A 111 -1.99 -12.55 -8.88
CA THR A 111 -1.33 -13.66 -9.58
C THR A 111 0.10 -13.88 -9.09
N SER A 112 0.50 -15.13 -9.00
CA SER A 112 1.88 -15.59 -8.79
C SER A 112 2.47 -16.28 -10.03
N ASP A 113 1.78 -16.21 -11.17
CA ASP A 113 2.19 -16.85 -12.41
C ASP A 113 3.56 -16.29 -12.89
N PRO A 114 4.61 -17.13 -12.98
CA PRO A 114 5.92 -16.71 -13.47
C PRO A 114 5.87 -16.11 -14.89
N ALA A 115 4.99 -16.57 -15.76
CA ALA A 115 4.86 -16.03 -17.12
C ALA A 115 4.38 -14.58 -17.09
N PHE A 116 3.51 -14.24 -16.14
CA PHE A 116 3.03 -12.88 -15.94
C PHE A 116 4.03 -12.00 -15.17
N ILE A 117 4.79 -12.58 -14.24
CA ILE A 117 5.75 -11.85 -13.40
C ILE A 117 7.03 -11.51 -14.16
N ARG A 118 7.59 -12.43 -14.95
CA ARG A 118 8.90 -12.25 -15.61
C ARG A 118 9.01 -10.94 -16.42
N PRO A 119 8.00 -10.53 -17.23
CA PRO A 119 8.04 -9.27 -17.96
C PRO A 119 8.06 -8.00 -17.09
N ARG A 120 7.76 -8.11 -15.79
CA ARG A 120 7.75 -6.98 -14.82
C ARG A 120 9.07 -6.82 -14.09
N LEU A 121 9.99 -7.79 -14.21
CA LEU A 121 11.31 -7.65 -13.62
C LEU A 121 12.09 -6.56 -14.36
N GLN A 122 12.72 -5.66 -13.60
CA GLN A 122 13.52 -4.54 -14.11
C GLN A 122 14.89 -4.54 -13.42
N PRO A 123 15.80 -5.47 -13.76
CA PRO A 123 17.14 -5.51 -13.19
C PRO A 123 17.92 -4.21 -13.45
N PRO A 124 18.83 -3.80 -12.55
CA PRO A 124 19.15 -4.45 -11.28
C PRO A 124 18.19 -4.11 -10.14
N LYS A 125 17.18 -3.27 -10.38
CA LYS A 125 16.34 -2.70 -9.34
C LYS A 125 15.28 -3.69 -8.86
N ILE A 126 14.41 -4.15 -9.75
CA ILE A 126 13.31 -5.08 -9.44
C ILE A 126 13.69 -6.46 -9.98
N VAL A 127 14.42 -7.22 -9.17
CA VAL A 127 14.97 -8.54 -9.56
C VAL A 127 14.11 -9.71 -9.10
N ALA A 128 13.19 -9.48 -8.17
CA ALA A 128 12.35 -10.53 -7.60
C ALA A 128 10.98 -10.00 -7.21
N VAL A 129 9.94 -10.58 -7.82
CA VAL A 129 8.53 -10.38 -7.47
C VAL A 129 7.96 -11.74 -7.08
N ALA A 130 7.24 -11.79 -5.96
CA ALA A 130 6.54 -12.96 -5.45
C ALA A 130 5.14 -13.06 -6.05
N GLN A 131 4.46 -11.92 -6.14
CA GLN A 131 3.04 -11.81 -6.50
C GLN A 131 2.76 -10.42 -7.07
N VAL A 132 1.83 -10.34 -8.01
CA VAL A 132 1.23 -9.09 -8.48
C VAL A 132 -0.21 -9.04 -7.98
N ILE A 133 -0.59 -7.92 -7.38
CA ILE A 133 -1.95 -7.69 -6.88
C ILE A 133 -2.55 -6.53 -7.66
N PHE A 134 -3.75 -6.73 -8.17
CA PHE A 134 -4.46 -5.74 -8.97
C PHE A 134 -5.45 -4.99 -8.11
N LEU A 135 -5.41 -3.68 -8.23
CA LEU A 135 -6.27 -2.74 -7.54
C LEU A 135 -7.12 -1.98 -8.55
N ARG A 136 -8.35 -1.67 -8.16
CA ARG A 136 -9.24 -0.79 -8.91
C ARG A 136 -9.61 0.40 -8.05
N HIS A 137 -9.55 1.60 -8.61
CA HIS A 137 -9.93 2.80 -7.90
C HIS A 137 -11.44 2.80 -7.61
N LEU A 138 -11.82 3.19 -6.40
CA LEU A 138 -13.21 3.35 -6.01
C LEU A 138 -13.63 4.81 -6.23
N PRO A 139 -14.80 5.06 -6.85
CA PRO A 139 -15.34 6.41 -6.92
C PRO A 139 -15.58 6.96 -5.50
N ALA A 140 -15.34 8.27 -5.35
CA ALA A 140 -15.55 9.00 -4.09
C ALA A 140 -17.03 9.11 -3.73
#